data_AF-A0A946I367-F1
#
_entry.id   AF-A0A946I367-F1
#
_cell.length_a   1.000
_cell.length_b   1.000
_cell.length_c   1.000
_cell.angle_alpha   90.00
_cell.angle_beta   90.00
_cell.angle_gamma   90.00
#
_symmetry.space_group_name_H-M   'P 1'
#
loop_
_entity.id
_entity.type
_entity.pdbx_description
1 polymer ?
#
loop_
_entity_poly.entity_id
_entity_poly.type
_entity_poly.pdbx_seq_one_letter_code
_entity_poly.pdbx_strand_id
1 'polypeptide(L)' 'MTDYQVFDLGDVQLQSGRTSANTQLAYKTYGELAADKSNVIVCPTPFGGRHINLEPSILPGRPLDPTKYFI' A
#
# COMPACT_ATOMS: atom_id res chain seq x y z
N MET A 1 13.72 -5.84 12.24
CA MET A 1 12.28 -5.69 11.94
C MET A 1 12.16 -5.21 10.51
N THR A 2 11.26 -5.79 9.73
CA THR A 2 10.99 -5.37 8.34
C THR A 2 10.25 -4.04 8.33
N ASP A 3 10.67 -3.12 7.45
CA ASP A 3 10.07 -1.80 7.27
C ASP A 3 8.84 -1.88 6.33
N TYR A 4 7.84 -2.67 6.76
CA TYR A 4 6.51 -2.81 6.16
C TYR A 4 5.60 -3.62 7.09
N GLN A 5 4.30 -3.52 6.86
CA GLN A 5 3.26 -4.31 7.51
C GLN A 5 2.75 -5.41 6.56
N VAL A 6 2.14 -6.45 7.12
CA VAL A 6 1.53 -7.54 6.35
C VAL A 6 0.05 -7.60 6.72
N PHE A 7 -0.81 -7.56 5.71
CA PHE A 7 -2.24 -7.82 5.84
C PHE A 7 -2.52 -9.26 5.43
N ASP A 8 -3.16 -10.02 6.31
CA ASP A 8 -3.60 -11.38 6.02
C ASP A 8 -4.95 -11.35 5.29
N LEU A 9 -4.97 -11.81 4.05
CA LEU A 9 -6.17 -11.90 3.21
C LEU A 9 -6.87 -13.27 3.36
N GLY A 10 -6.20 -14.25 3.96
CA GLY A 10 -6.68 -15.63 3.98
C GLY A 10 -6.84 -16.20 2.56
N ASP A 11 -7.95 -16.87 2.31
CA ASP A 11 -8.19 -17.53 1.02
C ASP A 11 -8.81 -16.54 0.01
N VAL A 12 -8.10 -16.29 -1.08
CA VAL A 12 -8.51 -15.35 -2.13
C VAL A 12 -8.88 -16.09 -3.41
N GLN A 13 -10.12 -15.93 -3.86
CA GLN A 13 -10.54 -16.42 -5.17
C GLN A 13 -10.01 -15.50 -6.28
N LEU A 14 -9.21 -16.08 -7.18
CA LEU A 14 -8.64 -15.37 -8.31
C LEU A 14 -9.63 -15.35 -9.48
N GLN A 15 -9.49 -14.36 -10.38
CA GLN A 15 -10.29 -14.28 -11.61
C GLN A 15 -10.15 -15.51 -12.51
N SER A 16 -9.06 -16.28 -12.38
CA SER A 16 -8.86 -17.54 -13.09
C SER A 16 -9.71 -18.71 -12.55
N GLY A 17 -10.51 -18.49 -11.48
CA GLY A 17 -11.32 -19.51 -10.82
C GLY A 17 -10.55 -20.37 -9.81
N ARG A 18 -9.24 -20.18 -9.68
CA ARG A 18 -8.41 -20.83 -8.64
C ARG A 18 -8.48 -20.06 -7.33
N THR A 19 -8.28 -20.77 -6.22
CA THR A 19 -8.12 -20.15 -4.89
C THR A 19 -6.65 -20.09 -4.51
N SER A 20 -6.19 -18.92 -4.10
CA SER A 20 -4.89 -18.72 -3.46
C SER A 20 -5.07 -18.78 -1.95
N ALA A 21 -4.58 -19.86 -1.34
CA ALA A 21 -4.74 -20.08 0.10
C ALA A 21 -3.73 -19.27 0.92
N ASN A 22 -4.13 -18.79 2.10
CA ASN A 22 -3.28 -18.03 3.03
C ASN A 22 -2.52 -16.87 2.37
N THR A 23 -3.22 -16.12 1.53
CA THR A 23 -2.65 -15.00 0.78
C THR A 23 -2.32 -13.85 1.73
N GLN A 24 -1.14 -13.26 1.57
CA GLN A 24 -0.68 -12.13 2.37
C GLN A 24 -0.30 -10.97 1.46
N LEU A 25 -0.60 -9.75 1.91
CA LEU A 25 -0.21 -8.52 1.24
C LEU A 25 0.75 -7.72 2.10
N ALA A 26 1.98 -7.53 1.61
CA ALA A 26 2.91 -6.60 2.21
C ALA A 26 2.57 -5.17 1.77
N TYR A 27 2.48 -4.23 2.72
CA TYR A 27 2.19 -2.83 2.46
C TYR A 27 2.90 -1.92 3.47
N LYS A 28 3.03 -0.64 3.14
CA LYS A 28 3.52 0.40 4.04
C LYS A 28 2.65 1.63 3.86
N THR A 29 2.43 2.37 4.94
CA THR A 29 1.58 3.55 4.96
C THR A 29 2.40 4.78 5.34
N TYR A 30 1.98 5.93 4.83
CA TYR A 30 2.58 7.23 5.13
C TYR A 30 1.49 8.26 5.42
N GLY A 31 1.78 9.18 6.34
CA GLY A 31 0.82 10.19 6.77
C GLY A 31 -0.25 9.65 7.71
N GLU A 32 -1.31 10.44 7.89
CA GLU A 32 -2.41 10.14 8.82
C GLU A 32 -3.75 10.08 8.08
N LEU A 33 -4.53 9.05 8.37
CA LEU A 33 -5.86 8.86 7.81
C LEU A 33 -6.82 9.89 8.41
N ALA A 34 -7.42 10.72 7.56
CA ALA A 34 -8.47 11.64 7.98
C ALA A 34 -9.65 10.88 8.61
N ALA A 35 -10.33 11.50 9.57
CA ALA A 35 -11.46 10.88 10.27
C ALA A 35 -12.58 10.45 9.31
N ASP A 36 -12.80 11.20 8.23
CA ASP A 36 -13.76 10.91 7.15
C ASP A 36 -13.17 10.04 6.01
N LYS A 37 -11.89 9.67 6.12
CA LYS A 37 -11.12 8.87 5.15
C LYS A 37 -11.06 9.47 3.74
N SER A 38 -11.23 10.79 3.62
CA SER A 38 -11.25 11.49 2.32
C SER A 38 -9.86 11.64 1.68
N ASN A 39 -8.78 11.41 2.43
CA ASN A 39 -7.40 11.71 2.01
C ASN A 39 -6.58 10.48 1.61
N VAL A 40 -7.21 9.37 1.22
CA VAL A 40 -6.52 8.11 0.88
C VAL A 40 -6.04 8.09 -0.57
N ILE A 41 -4.77 7.76 -0.75
CA ILE A 41 -4.17 7.44 -2.06
C ILE A 41 -3.62 6.01 -1.99
N VAL A 42 -3.90 5.18 -3.00
CA VAL A 42 -3.33 3.82 -3.10
C VAL A 42 -2.32 3.77 -4.22
N CYS A 43 -1.09 3.35 -3.91
CA CYS A 43 0.01 3.24 -4.89
C CYS A 43 0.43 1.77 -5.12
N PRO A 44 0.06 1.16 -6.25
CA PRO A 44 0.58 -0.15 -6.64
C PRO A 44 2.08 -0.11 -6.93
N THR A 45 2.78 -1.21 -6.65
CA THR A 45 4.19 -1.37 -7.03
C THR A 45 4.32 -1.73 -8.51
N PRO A 46 5.32 -1.18 -9.23
CA PRO A 46 5.56 -1.54 -10.62
C PRO A 46 6.08 -2.98 -10.74
N PHE A 47 6.06 -3.51 -11.96
CA PHE A 47 6.65 -4.81 -12.28
C PHE A 47 8.13 -4.86 -11.85
N GLY A 48 8.51 -5.87 -11.08
CA GLY A 48 9.86 -6.03 -10.51
C GLY A 48 10.21 -5.08 -9.37
N GLY A 49 9.31 -4.15 -9.02
CA GLY A 49 9.50 -3.19 -7.93
C GLY A 49 8.94 -3.65 -6.59
N ARG A 50 9.28 -2.88 -5.55
CA ARG A 50 8.80 -3.00 -4.17
C ARG A 50 8.35 -1.63 -3.69
N HIS A 51 7.71 -1.58 -2.51
CA HIS A 51 7.22 -0.32 -1.93
C HIS A 51 8.32 0.75 -1.75
N ILE A 52 9.55 0.33 -1.45
CA ILE A 52 10.72 1.24 -1.34
C ILE A 52 11.02 2.03 -2.62
N ASN A 53 10.61 1.51 -3.79
CA ASN A 53 10.84 2.20 -5.05
C ASN A 53 9.90 3.40 -5.24
N LEU A 54 8.81 3.47 -4.45
CA LEU A 54 7.86 4.58 -4.47
C LEU A 54 8.27 5.71 -3.52
N GLU A 55 9.04 5.41 -2.47
CA GLU A 55 9.43 6.35 -1.41
C GLU A 55 10.03 7.68 -1.91
N PRO A 56 10.88 7.74 -2.96
CA PRO A 56 11.40 9.01 -3.47
C PRO A 56 10.32 9.99 -3.99
N SER A 57 9.12 9.49 -4.27
CA SER A 57 7.97 10.31 -4.68
C SER A 57 7.11 10.74 -3.49
N ILE A 58 7.25 10.09 -2.33
CA ILE A 58 6.44 10.30 -1.12
C ILE A 58 7.18 11.25 -0.19
N LEU A 59 7.09 12.56 -0.48
CA LEU A 59 7.81 13.60 0.25
C LEU A 59 6.95 14.86 0.41
N PRO A 60 7.13 15.64 1.49
CA PRO A 60 6.48 16.93 1.65
C PRO A 60 6.68 17.84 0.43
N GLY A 61 5.60 18.47 -0.04
CA GLY A 61 5.61 19.34 -1.21
C GLY A 61 5.60 18.64 -2.59
N ARG A 62 5.57 17.30 -2.64
CA ARG A 62 5.41 16.52 -3.89
C ARG A 62 3.93 16.13 -4.11
N PRO A 63 3.58 15.55 -5.28
CA PRO A 63 2.20 15.08 -5.50
C PRO A 63 1.72 14.05 -4.48
N LEU A 64 2.61 13.17 -4.00
CA LEU A 64 2.34 12.21 -2.92
C LEU A 64 2.84 12.78 -1.59
N ASP A 65 2.25 13.89 -1.14
CA ASP A 65 2.65 14.56 0.09
C ASP A 65 2.03 13.88 1.33
N PRO A 66 2.83 13.22 2.21
CA PRO A 66 2.30 12.53 3.39
C PRO A 66 1.84 13.49 4.50
N THR A 67 2.08 14.80 4.37
CA THR A 67 1.52 15.81 5.29
C THR A 67 0.07 16.17 4.95
N LYS A 68 -0.42 15.73 3.78
CA LYS A 68 -1.77 16.01 3.28
C LYS A 68 -2.60 14.74 3.10
N TYR A 69 -1.96 13.68 2.63
CA TYR A 69 -2.63 12.43 2.28
C TYR A 69 -2.15 11.28 3.14
N PHE A 70 -3.05 10.33 3.36
CA PHE A 70 -2.72 8.99 3.79
C PHE A 70 -2.44 8.15 2.56
N ILE A 71 -1.19 7.70 2.42
CA ILE A 71 -0.68 7.03 1.21
C ILE A 71 -0.28 5.59 1.55
#